data_AF-A0A554LIL9-F1
#
_entry.id   AF-A0A554LIL9-F1
#
_cell.length_a   1.000
_cell.length_b   1.000
_cell.length_c   1.000
_cell.angle_alpha   90.00
_cell.angle_beta   90.00
_cell.angle_gamma   90.00
#
_symmetry.space_group_name_H-M   'P 1'
#
loop_
_entity.id
_entity.type
_entity.pdbx_description
1 polymer ?
#
loop_
_entity_poly.entity_id
_entity_poly.type
_entity_poly.pdbx_seq_one_letter_code
_entity_poly.pdbx_strand_id
1 'polypeptide(L)'
;MSKKIKQINFQELLERYFSTYITKKRNILIDAIHAAQPTSFEIYKILKKEREKDRKLKRIFLQEIKSFIRCTKRKVALIKKANPRLTFKGAVLSLKKQENDYTKQRILTFINKFDENSGEIAGLAAQLSQSSLLIAKKSRLTVDANRHHKFIKHLNKRQARKRSENINLAIKQVIIQSQIRRTKKTEKSELLTQPFLHISVHSARNHPQNKGDFIIANGLIKRKMPCHPTVARWFCQRVNEKIREHNLKKNGKLFSAGIAIEGERLSGASINVARRFGSKKTKKLGHLYQHIQLEITRSVRVQYPAEIMGKIIGEIVNDFTKIFLSRQKYEKYIKTHKTAIDNYRLAGKIHTKKIKYSQIIPENEIAISWLYRNAFGVKINDIVKINHENFFVRKGFQKNPEVLFLHSSRKVKIPAIIEKYT
;
A
#
# COMPACT_ATOMS: atom_id res chain seq x y z
N MET A 1 -38.12 -1.62 13.53
CA MET A 1 -37.42 -2.90 13.84
C MET A 1 -35.95 -2.85 13.41
N SER A 2 -35.02 -2.60 14.35
CA SER A 2 -33.58 -2.64 14.05
C SER A 2 -33.12 -4.10 13.95
N LYS A 3 -32.58 -4.50 12.80
CA LYS A 3 -31.97 -5.84 12.67
C LYS A 3 -30.78 -5.89 13.61
N LYS A 4 -30.90 -6.62 14.74
CA LYS A 4 -29.78 -7.03 15.59
C LYS A 4 -28.69 -7.60 14.69
N ILE A 5 -27.65 -6.80 14.44
CA ILE A 5 -26.43 -7.27 13.80
C ILE A 5 -25.86 -8.28 14.80
N LYS A 6 -25.91 -9.59 14.48
CA LYS A 6 -25.18 -10.62 15.23
C LYS A 6 -23.79 -10.06 15.50
N GLN A 7 -23.47 -9.81 16.77
CA GLN A 7 -22.11 -9.46 17.18
C GLN A 7 -21.25 -10.63 16.73
N ILE A 8 -20.50 -10.46 15.65
CA ILE A 8 -19.53 -11.46 15.25
C ILE A 8 -18.46 -11.41 16.33
N ASN A 9 -18.19 -12.56 16.95
CA ASN A 9 -17.15 -12.66 17.97
C ASN A 9 -15.83 -12.18 17.36
N PHE A 10 -15.10 -11.32 18.08
CA PHE A 10 -13.82 -10.78 17.61
C PHE A 10 -12.83 -11.89 17.23
N GLN A 11 -12.82 -12.98 18.01
CA GLN A 11 -11.97 -14.13 17.76
C GLN A 11 -12.32 -14.81 16.43
N GLU A 12 -13.62 -15.01 16.16
CA GLU A 12 -14.11 -15.53 14.87
C GLU A 12 -13.73 -14.61 13.70
N LEU A 13 -13.72 -13.28 13.89
CA LEU A 13 -13.25 -12.34 12.87
C LEU A 13 -11.77 -12.56 12.57
N LEU A 14 -10.93 -12.72 13.60
CA LEU A 14 -9.51 -12.95 13.41
C LEU A 14 -9.24 -14.25 12.65
N GLU A 15 -9.81 -15.37 13.10
CA GLU A 15 -9.62 -16.70 12.49
C GLU A 15 -10.13 -16.80 11.05
N ARG A 16 -11.16 -16.00 10.72
CA ARG A 16 -11.74 -15.94 9.38
C ARG A 16 -10.85 -15.23 8.37
N TYR A 17 -10.10 -14.22 8.78
CA TYR A 17 -9.38 -13.34 7.86
C TYR A 17 -7.85 -13.39 7.98
N PHE A 18 -7.31 -13.87 9.10
CA PHE A 18 -5.88 -13.89 9.37
C PHE A 18 -5.39 -15.32 9.62
N SER A 19 -4.27 -15.67 9.00
CA SER A 19 -3.60 -16.96 9.23
C SER A 19 -2.73 -16.91 10.47
N THR A 20 -2.23 -15.72 10.80
CA THR A 20 -1.45 -15.44 12.00
C THR A 20 -1.99 -14.16 12.60
N TYR A 21 -2.32 -14.20 13.88
CA TYR A 21 -2.70 -13.03 14.66
C TYR A 21 -2.06 -13.15 16.04
N ILE A 22 -1.33 -12.11 16.44
CA ILE A 22 -0.69 -12.02 17.76
C ILE A 22 -1.05 -10.67 18.33
N THR A 23 -1.59 -10.65 19.56
CA THR A 23 -1.90 -9.40 20.26
C THR A 23 -0.95 -9.23 21.44
N LYS A 24 -0.11 -8.20 21.39
CA LYS A 24 0.85 -7.83 22.45
C LYS A 24 0.40 -6.53 23.16
N LYS A 25 1.03 -6.23 24.30
CA LYS A 25 0.77 -5.01 25.11
C LYS A 25 1.45 -3.75 24.54
N ARG A 26 2.32 -3.87 23.54
CA ARG A 26 2.96 -2.71 22.91
C ARG A 26 1.96 -1.98 22.00
N ASN A 27 2.08 -0.65 21.93
CA ASN A 27 1.27 0.21 21.04
C ASN A 27 1.76 0.14 19.59
N ILE A 28 2.02 -1.08 19.12
CA ILE A 28 2.57 -1.35 17.81
C ILE A 28 1.82 -2.53 17.19
N LEU A 29 1.39 -2.34 15.96
CA LEU A 29 0.90 -3.39 15.09
C LEU A 29 1.79 -3.44 13.85
N ILE A 30 2.23 -4.63 13.48
CA ILE A 30 2.83 -4.90 12.18
C ILE A 30 1.88 -5.83 11.42
N ASP A 31 1.50 -5.47 10.20
CA ASP A 31 0.66 -6.31 9.36
C ASP A 31 1.27 -6.60 7.99
N ALA A 32 0.83 -7.70 7.40
CA ALA A 32 1.16 -8.10 6.04
C ALA A 32 -0.11 -8.59 5.34
N ILE A 33 -1.05 -7.66 5.16
CA ILE A 33 -2.40 -7.97 4.67
C ILE A 33 -2.46 -8.39 3.19
N HIS A 34 -1.34 -8.27 2.46
CA HIS A 34 -1.19 -8.74 1.08
C HIS A 34 -0.28 -9.97 0.93
N ALA A 35 0.21 -10.54 2.03
CA ALA A 35 1.15 -11.68 2.02
C ALA A 35 0.55 -12.99 1.48
N ALA A 36 -0.76 -13.18 1.62
CA ALA A 36 -1.42 -14.42 1.24
C ALA A 36 -1.28 -14.69 -0.27
N GLN A 37 -0.68 -15.83 -0.58
CA GLN A 37 -0.62 -16.38 -1.92
C GLN A 37 -2.01 -16.76 -2.43
N PRO A 38 -2.27 -16.65 -3.73
CA PRO A 38 -3.53 -17.08 -4.29
C PRO A 38 -3.71 -18.60 -4.18
N THR A 39 -4.93 -19.03 -3.89
CA THR A 39 -5.27 -20.45 -3.90
C THR A 39 -5.31 -21.00 -5.33
N SER A 40 -5.15 -22.31 -5.50
CA SER A 40 -5.31 -22.98 -6.80
C SER A 40 -6.65 -22.64 -7.47
N PHE A 41 -7.71 -22.46 -6.67
CA PHE A 41 -9.03 -22.08 -7.15
C PHE A 41 -9.11 -20.62 -7.62
N GLU A 42 -8.38 -19.71 -6.97
CA GLU A 42 -8.27 -18.30 -7.41
C GLU A 42 -7.48 -18.20 -8.71
N ILE A 43 -6.37 -18.95 -8.83
CA ILE A 43 -5.58 -19.04 -10.06
C ILE A 43 -6.44 -19.61 -11.19
N TYR A 44 -7.15 -20.72 -10.93
CA TYR A 44 -8.13 -21.30 -11.86
C TYR A 44 -9.12 -20.24 -12.36
N LYS A 45 -9.80 -19.52 -11.46
CA LYS A 45 -10.79 -18.49 -11.84
C LYS A 45 -10.23 -17.40 -12.76
N ILE A 46 -8.97 -17.03 -12.57
CA ILE A 46 -8.32 -16.01 -13.40
C ILE A 46 -7.91 -16.58 -14.76
N LEU A 47 -7.44 -17.82 -14.79
CA LEU A 47 -7.06 -18.52 -16.02
C LEU A 47 -8.28 -18.97 -16.83
N LYS A 48 -9.44 -19.14 -16.19
CA LYS A 48 -10.69 -19.64 -16.80
C LYS A 48 -11.40 -18.64 -17.73
N LYS A 49 -10.67 -17.81 -18.49
CA LYS A 49 -11.30 -16.85 -19.40
C LYS A 49 -11.70 -17.43 -20.76
N GLU A 50 -11.22 -18.61 -21.16
CA GLU A 50 -11.44 -19.12 -22.53
C GLU A 50 -11.80 -20.62 -22.65
N ARG A 51 -12.00 -21.36 -21.54
CA ARG A 51 -12.32 -22.80 -21.59
C ARG A 51 -13.52 -23.18 -20.71
N GLU A 52 -14.72 -23.05 -21.26
CA GLU A 52 -15.88 -23.95 -21.00
C GLU A 52 -16.90 -23.68 -19.87
N LYS A 53 -18.13 -24.06 -20.23
CA LYS A 53 -19.35 -24.15 -19.43
C LYS A 53 -19.51 -25.53 -18.73
N ASP A 54 -18.71 -26.55 -19.07
CA ASP A 54 -18.81 -27.92 -18.53
C ASP A 54 -18.21 -28.06 -17.11
N ARG A 55 -18.89 -28.82 -16.23
CA ARG A 55 -18.50 -29.12 -14.86
C ARG A 55 -17.40 -30.19 -14.73
N LYS A 56 -17.34 -31.18 -15.63
CA LYS A 56 -16.32 -32.26 -15.58
C LYS A 56 -14.94 -31.71 -15.93
N LEU A 57 -14.84 -30.96 -17.03
CA LEU A 57 -13.60 -30.33 -17.48
C LEU A 57 -13.07 -29.27 -16.47
N LYS A 58 -13.98 -28.58 -15.76
CA LYS A 58 -13.63 -27.73 -14.61
C LYS A 58 -12.92 -28.48 -13.47
N ARG A 59 -13.34 -29.71 -13.14
CA ARG A 59 -12.73 -30.49 -12.05
C ARG A 59 -11.33 -30.95 -12.44
N ILE A 60 -11.17 -31.44 -13.67
CA ILE A 60 -9.89 -31.88 -14.24
C ILE A 60 -8.89 -30.71 -14.24
N PHE A 61 -9.28 -29.57 -14.81
CA PHE A 61 -8.39 -28.40 -14.88
C PHE A 61 -7.99 -27.86 -13.49
N LEU A 62 -8.90 -27.89 -12.51
CA LEU A 62 -8.57 -27.51 -11.14
C LEU A 62 -7.60 -28.50 -10.47
N GLN A 63 -7.72 -29.80 -10.74
CA GLN A 63 -6.80 -30.83 -10.25
C GLN A 63 -5.41 -30.66 -10.88
N GLU A 64 -5.31 -30.38 -12.17
CA GLU A 64 -4.04 -30.08 -12.85
C GLU A 64 -3.34 -28.87 -12.21
N ILE A 65 -4.06 -27.77 -11.99
CA ILE A 65 -3.50 -26.58 -11.32
C ILE A 65 -3.02 -26.93 -9.91
N LYS A 66 -3.81 -27.70 -9.14
CA LYS A 66 -3.43 -28.13 -7.78
C LYS A 66 -2.17 -28.99 -7.80
N SER A 67 -2.12 -29.98 -8.69
CA SER A 67 -0.98 -30.88 -8.86
C SER A 67 0.28 -30.11 -9.24
N PHE A 68 0.18 -29.20 -10.21
CA PHE A 68 1.29 -28.39 -10.67
C PHE A 68 1.82 -27.45 -9.59
N ILE A 69 0.96 -26.78 -8.82
CA ILE A 69 1.39 -25.94 -7.69
C ILE A 69 2.11 -26.77 -6.62
N ARG A 70 1.60 -27.98 -6.31
CA ARG A 70 2.24 -28.88 -5.33
C ARG A 70 3.63 -29.32 -5.82
N CYS A 71 3.73 -29.74 -7.07
CA CYS A 71 4.99 -30.12 -7.72
C CYS A 71 5.98 -28.96 -7.72
N THR A 72 5.52 -27.75 -8.07
CA THR A 72 6.33 -26.52 -8.05
C THR A 72 6.90 -26.26 -6.66
N LYS A 73 6.10 -26.35 -5.59
CA LYS A 73 6.59 -26.14 -4.22
C LYS A 73 7.69 -27.12 -3.83
N ARG A 74 7.53 -28.41 -4.18
CA ARG A 74 8.56 -29.44 -3.93
C ARG A 74 9.84 -29.16 -4.70
N LYS A 75 9.74 -28.87 -6.00
CA LYS A 75 10.90 -28.53 -6.84
C LYS A 75 11.61 -27.27 -6.34
N VAL A 76 10.87 -26.24 -5.94
CA VAL A 76 11.45 -25.03 -5.34
C VAL A 76 12.19 -25.36 -4.04
N ALA A 77 11.63 -26.19 -3.17
CA ALA A 77 12.30 -26.61 -1.94
C ALA A 77 13.62 -27.34 -2.22
N LEU A 78 13.64 -28.24 -3.21
CA LEU A 78 14.85 -28.94 -3.66
C LEU A 78 15.90 -27.98 -4.22
N ILE A 79 15.50 -27.05 -5.09
CA ILE A 79 16.39 -26.02 -5.65
C ILE A 79 16.99 -25.16 -4.54
N LYS A 80 16.17 -24.76 -3.56
CA LYS A 80 16.64 -23.99 -2.39
C LYS A 80 17.56 -24.79 -1.49
N LYS A 81 17.34 -26.10 -1.34
CA LYS A 81 18.24 -26.98 -0.58
C LYS A 81 19.60 -27.08 -1.26
N ALA A 82 19.63 -27.22 -2.59
CA ALA A 82 20.85 -27.25 -3.39
C ALA A 82 21.54 -25.87 -3.49
N ASN A 83 20.77 -24.78 -3.43
CA ASN A 83 21.26 -23.40 -3.48
C ASN A 83 20.63 -22.58 -2.35
N PRO A 84 21.16 -22.65 -1.11
CA PRO A 84 20.57 -21.98 0.05
C PRO A 84 20.45 -20.46 -0.09
N ARG A 85 21.31 -19.84 -0.91
CA ARG A 85 21.27 -18.40 -1.24
C ARG A 85 20.12 -18.04 -2.19
N LEU A 86 19.49 -19.01 -2.85
CA LEU A 86 18.44 -18.77 -3.83
C LEU A 86 17.10 -18.49 -3.12
N THR A 87 16.46 -17.37 -3.46
CA THR A 87 15.11 -17.08 -2.99
C THR A 87 14.08 -18.04 -3.61
N PHE A 88 12.91 -18.21 -2.98
CA PHE A 88 11.80 -19.00 -3.55
C PHE A 88 11.47 -18.53 -4.98
N LYS A 89 11.47 -17.21 -5.23
CA LYS A 89 11.27 -16.64 -6.57
C LYS A 89 12.38 -16.94 -7.55
N GLY A 90 13.64 -16.95 -7.09
CA GLY A 90 14.77 -17.39 -7.91
C GLY A 90 14.54 -18.80 -8.41
N ALA A 91 14.13 -19.71 -7.51
CA ALA A 91 13.81 -21.08 -7.86
C ALA A 91 12.61 -21.19 -8.82
N VAL A 92 11.53 -20.43 -8.59
CA VAL A 92 10.36 -20.37 -9.50
C VAL A 92 10.75 -19.83 -10.88
N LEU A 93 11.64 -18.85 -10.97
CA LEU A 93 12.14 -18.31 -12.23
C LEU A 93 12.99 -19.34 -12.99
N SER A 94 13.86 -20.08 -12.30
CA SER A 94 14.62 -21.17 -12.90
C SER A 94 13.69 -22.25 -13.47
N LEU A 95 12.68 -22.66 -12.71
CA LEU A 95 11.65 -23.59 -13.19
C LEU A 95 10.89 -23.05 -14.39
N LYS A 96 10.56 -21.75 -14.39
CA LYS A 96 9.85 -21.12 -15.51
C LYS A 96 10.66 -21.15 -16.81
N LYS A 97 12.00 -20.99 -16.75
CA LYS A 97 12.86 -21.06 -17.94
C LYS A 97 12.89 -22.46 -18.57
N GLN A 98 12.59 -23.50 -17.79
CA GLN A 98 12.60 -24.90 -18.21
C GLN A 98 11.20 -25.42 -18.59
N GLU A 99 10.16 -24.59 -18.45
CA GLU A 99 8.76 -25.00 -18.65
C GLU A 99 8.25 -24.50 -20.01
N ASN A 100 7.82 -25.42 -20.87
CA ASN A 100 7.37 -25.10 -22.23
C ASN A 100 5.84 -24.95 -22.33
N ASP A 101 5.09 -25.46 -21.36
CA ASP A 101 3.63 -25.36 -21.35
C ASP A 101 3.17 -23.95 -20.96
N TYR A 102 2.41 -23.30 -21.86
CA TYR A 102 1.90 -21.95 -21.68
C TYR A 102 1.08 -21.78 -20.38
N THR A 103 0.21 -22.73 -20.06
CA THR A 103 -0.63 -22.69 -18.85
C THR A 103 0.23 -22.78 -17.60
N LYS A 104 1.19 -23.70 -17.57
CA LYS A 104 2.15 -23.86 -16.47
C LYS A 104 3.03 -22.62 -16.32
N GLN A 105 3.54 -22.04 -17.40
CA GLN A 105 4.25 -20.77 -17.39
C GLN A 105 3.39 -19.62 -16.82
N ARG A 106 2.08 -19.57 -17.15
CA ARG A 106 1.16 -18.59 -16.57
C ARG A 106 0.96 -18.82 -15.07
N ILE A 107 0.81 -20.07 -14.62
CA ILE A 107 0.72 -20.40 -13.19
C ILE A 107 1.99 -19.96 -12.45
N LEU A 108 3.18 -20.30 -12.96
CA LEU A 108 4.47 -19.86 -12.39
C LEU A 108 4.57 -18.33 -12.35
N THR A 109 4.07 -17.65 -13.39
CA THR A 109 4.00 -16.18 -13.43
C THR A 109 3.06 -15.63 -12.36
N PHE A 110 1.94 -16.29 -12.07
CA PHE A 110 1.06 -15.91 -10.97
C PHE A 110 1.76 -16.08 -9.63
N ILE A 111 2.32 -17.25 -9.34
CA ILE A 111 3.07 -17.54 -8.10
C ILE A 111 4.14 -16.46 -7.87
N ASN A 112 4.98 -16.19 -8.87
CA ASN A 112 6.06 -15.20 -8.80
C ASN A 112 5.56 -13.75 -8.57
N LYS A 113 4.33 -13.42 -8.98
CA LYS A 113 3.75 -12.06 -8.86
C LYS A 113 3.25 -11.73 -7.45
N PHE A 114 3.04 -12.71 -6.58
CA PHE A 114 2.49 -12.47 -5.23
C PHE A 114 3.58 -12.30 -4.17
N ASP A 115 3.17 -11.72 -3.06
CA ASP A 115 4.03 -11.13 -2.03
C ASP A 115 4.57 -12.22 -1.10
N GLU A 116 5.66 -12.89 -1.49
CA GLU A 116 6.14 -14.08 -0.77
C GLU A 116 6.88 -13.77 0.53
N ASN A 117 7.39 -12.55 0.72
CA ASN A 117 8.25 -12.26 1.86
C ASN A 117 7.63 -11.25 2.84
N SER A 118 6.56 -10.51 2.49
CA SER A 118 6.04 -9.50 3.42
C SER A 118 5.52 -10.11 4.72
N GLY A 119 4.92 -11.30 4.67
CA GLY A 119 4.47 -12.04 5.85
C GLY A 119 5.62 -12.46 6.75
N GLU A 120 6.69 -13.01 6.18
CA GLU A 120 7.89 -13.43 6.91
C GLU A 120 8.63 -12.23 7.50
N ILE A 121 8.84 -11.17 6.71
CA ILE A 121 9.43 -9.91 7.15
C ILE A 121 8.63 -9.31 8.31
N ALA A 122 7.30 -9.25 8.19
CA ALA A 122 6.43 -8.74 9.24
C ALA A 122 6.48 -9.62 10.51
N GLY A 123 6.52 -10.94 10.35
CA GLY A 123 6.64 -11.89 11.45
C GLY A 123 7.92 -11.70 12.25
N LEU A 124 9.06 -11.64 11.55
CA LEU A 124 10.38 -11.43 12.16
C LEU A 124 10.48 -10.06 12.82
N ALA A 125 10.00 -9.00 12.16
CA ALA A 125 9.95 -7.66 12.75
C ALA A 125 9.08 -7.63 14.01
N ALA A 126 7.92 -8.29 14.02
CA ALA A 126 7.02 -8.33 15.15
C ALA A 126 7.59 -9.13 16.32
N GLN A 127 8.29 -10.24 16.04
CA GLN A 127 8.99 -11.03 17.05
C GLN A 127 10.09 -10.21 17.72
N LEU A 128 10.99 -9.62 16.93
CA LEU A 128 12.14 -8.84 17.45
C LEU A 128 11.71 -7.59 18.22
N SER A 129 10.59 -6.99 17.84
CA SER A 129 10.05 -5.79 18.49
C SER A 129 8.94 -6.07 19.53
N GLN A 130 8.61 -7.34 19.79
CA GLN A 130 7.51 -7.74 20.68
C GLN A 130 6.17 -7.03 20.36
N SER A 131 5.88 -6.87 19.07
CA SER A 131 4.71 -6.15 18.54
C SER A 131 3.54 -7.08 18.27
N SER A 132 2.33 -6.50 18.17
CA SER A 132 1.18 -7.23 17.62
C SER A 132 1.41 -7.52 16.13
N LEU A 133 0.89 -8.65 15.65
CA LEU A 133 1.08 -9.13 14.28
C LEU A 133 -0.25 -9.53 13.64
N LEU A 134 -0.46 -9.16 12.38
CA LEU A 134 -1.56 -9.67 11.55
C LEU A 134 -1.07 -10.09 10.15
N ILE A 135 -1.25 -11.36 9.80
CA ILE A 135 -0.95 -11.88 8.45
C ILE A 135 -2.23 -12.37 7.82
N ALA A 136 -2.57 -11.85 6.63
CA ALA A 136 -3.81 -12.22 5.96
C ALA A 136 -3.83 -13.72 5.60
N LYS A 137 -5.00 -14.34 5.78
CA LYS A 137 -5.29 -15.74 5.39
C LYS A 137 -5.65 -15.87 3.91
N LYS A 138 -6.22 -14.81 3.33
CA LYS A 138 -6.78 -14.80 1.97
C LYS A 138 -6.03 -13.81 1.10
N SER A 139 -5.79 -14.20 -0.15
CA SER A 139 -5.09 -13.34 -1.10
C SER A 139 -5.89 -12.06 -1.35
N ARG A 140 -5.18 -10.98 -1.71
CA ARG A 140 -5.80 -9.72 -2.13
C ARG A 140 -6.69 -9.88 -3.37
N LEU A 141 -6.52 -10.96 -4.13
CA LEU A 141 -7.42 -11.31 -5.23
C LEU A 141 -8.79 -11.73 -4.73
N THR A 142 -8.93 -12.24 -3.51
CA THR A 142 -10.24 -12.59 -2.93
C THR A 142 -10.82 -11.44 -2.12
N VAL A 143 -10.01 -10.80 -1.27
CA VAL A 143 -10.37 -9.57 -0.56
C VAL A 143 -9.15 -8.69 -0.43
N ASP A 144 -9.15 -7.55 -1.12
CA ASP A 144 -8.12 -6.54 -0.90
C ASP A 144 -8.49 -5.68 0.30
N ALA A 145 -7.86 -5.96 1.44
CA ALA A 145 -8.06 -5.25 2.70
C ALA A 145 -7.68 -3.75 2.64
N ASN A 146 -6.84 -3.36 1.68
CA ASN A 146 -6.40 -1.98 1.48
C ASN A 146 -7.24 -1.20 0.46
N ARG A 147 -8.18 -1.85 -0.22
CA ARG A 147 -9.03 -1.17 -1.20
C ARG A 147 -10.45 -1.01 -0.70
N HIS A 148 -11.06 0.07 -1.17
CA HIS A 148 -12.50 0.24 -1.06
C HIS A 148 -13.20 -0.87 -1.87
N HIS A 149 -14.30 -1.41 -1.35
CA HIS A 149 -15.02 -2.55 -1.94
C HIS A 149 -15.43 -2.39 -3.41
N LYS A 150 -15.56 -1.14 -3.89
CA LYS A 150 -15.86 -0.81 -5.30
C LYS A 150 -14.78 -1.35 -6.27
N PHE A 151 -13.56 -1.58 -5.81
CA PHE A 151 -12.46 -2.09 -6.63
C PHE A 151 -12.34 -3.62 -6.64
N ILE A 152 -13.27 -4.34 -5.99
CA ILE A 152 -13.31 -5.81 -5.94
C ILE A 152 -14.34 -6.27 -6.98
N LYS A 153 -13.88 -6.59 -8.20
CA LYS A 153 -14.74 -6.82 -9.37
C LYS A 153 -15.40 -8.21 -9.44
N HIS A 154 -14.87 -9.20 -8.73
CA HIS A 154 -15.30 -10.62 -8.80
C HIS A 154 -16.21 -11.05 -7.64
N LEU A 155 -16.53 -10.14 -6.71
CA LEU A 155 -17.54 -10.35 -5.67
C LEU A 155 -18.70 -9.39 -5.91
N ASN A 156 -19.92 -9.78 -5.52
CA ASN A 156 -20.99 -8.81 -5.49
C ASN A 156 -20.66 -7.68 -4.50
N LYS A 157 -21.13 -6.47 -4.81
CA LYS A 157 -20.81 -5.23 -4.07
C LYS A 157 -21.04 -5.36 -2.56
N ARG A 158 -22.10 -6.07 -2.16
CA ARG A 158 -22.48 -6.30 -0.75
C ARG A 158 -21.47 -7.18 -0.02
N GLN A 159 -21.04 -8.29 -0.62
CA GLN A 159 -20.04 -9.19 -0.05
C GLN A 159 -18.66 -8.53 0.03
N ALA A 160 -18.24 -7.85 -1.04
CA ALA A 160 -16.99 -7.10 -1.07
C ALA A 160 -16.94 -6.06 0.07
N ARG A 161 -18.05 -5.32 0.25
CA ARG A 161 -18.21 -4.34 1.32
C ARG A 161 -18.12 -4.98 2.70
N LYS A 162 -18.92 -6.01 2.97
CA LYS A 162 -18.95 -6.68 4.27
C LYS A 162 -17.58 -7.24 4.65
N ARG A 163 -16.85 -7.84 3.71
CA ARG A 163 -15.51 -8.40 3.97
C ARG A 163 -14.48 -7.31 4.27
N SER A 164 -14.45 -6.23 3.48
CA SER A 164 -13.56 -5.09 3.74
C SER A 164 -13.87 -4.44 5.10
N GLU A 165 -15.15 -4.23 5.42
CA GLU A 165 -15.59 -3.68 6.72
C GLU A 165 -15.14 -4.59 7.89
N ASN A 166 -15.33 -5.90 7.77
CA ASN A 166 -14.94 -6.86 8.81
C ASN A 166 -13.42 -6.93 9.05
N ILE A 167 -12.60 -6.91 7.99
CA ILE A 167 -11.14 -6.89 8.14
C ILE A 167 -10.69 -5.62 8.85
N ASN A 168 -11.26 -4.47 8.49
CA ASN A 168 -10.96 -3.20 9.13
C ASN A 168 -11.40 -3.16 10.60
N LEU A 169 -12.55 -3.75 10.91
CA LEU A 169 -13.02 -3.90 12.27
C LEU A 169 -12.05 -4.75 13.10
N ALA A 170 -11.60 -5.89 12.56
CA ALA A 170 -10.64 -6.76 13.23
C ALA A 170 -9.30 -6.05 13.51
N ILE A 171 -8.73 -5.35 12.52
CA ILE A 171 -7.51 -4.55 12.69
C ILE A 171 -7.70 -3.51 13.80
N LYS A 172 -8.83 -2.79 13.78
CA LYS A 172 -9.13 -1.77 14.79
C LYS A 172 -9.28 -2.36 16.19
N GLN A 173 -9.92 -3.53 16.32
CA GLN A 173 -10.07 -4.22 17.58
C GLN A 173 -8.72 -4.69 18.16
N VAL A 174 -7.79 -5.17 17.32
CA VAL A 174 -6.41 -5.46 17.77
C VAL A 174 -5.74 -4.22 18.35
N ILE A 175 -5.85 -3.07 17.65
CA ILE A 175 -5.28 -1.80 18.11
C ILE A 175 -5.85 -1.40 19.49
N ILE A 176 -7.17 -1.46 19.64
CA ILE A 176 -7.85 -1.12 20.90
C ILE A 176 -7.46 -2.09 22.01
N GLN A 177 -7.41 -3.40 21.74
CA GLN A 177 -7.00 -4.40 22.74
C GLN A 177 -5.55 -4.23 23.19
N SER A 178 -4.63 -3.90 22.29
CA SER A 178 -3.25 -3.60 22.65
C SER A 178 -3.16 -2.43 23.64
N GLN A 179 -3.98 -1.39 23.46
CA GLN A 179 -4.06 -0.27 24.41
C GLN A 179 -4.68 -0.68 25.75
N ILE A 180 -5.83 -1.37 25.75
CA ILE A 180 -6.51 -1.80 26.99
C ILE A 180 -5.58 -2.65 27.86
N ARG A 181 -4.87 -3.62 27.25
CA ARG A 181 -3.93 -4.49 27.97
C ARG A 181 -2.74 -3.74 28.57
N ARG A 182 -2.41 -2.55 28.04
CA ARG A 182 -1.31 -1.70 28.51
C ARG A 182 -1.76 -0.75 29.62
N THR A 183 -2.89 -0.08 29.44
CA THR A 183 -3.37 0.93 30.38
C THR A 183 -4.11 0.33 31.58
N LYS A 184 -4.51 -0.96 31.52
CA LYS A 184 -5.43 -1.61 32.48
C LYS A 184 -6.77 -0.87 32.64
N LYS A 185 -7.04 0.13 31.80
CA LYS A 185 -8.28 0.91 31.80
C LYS A 185 -9.27 0.24 30.88
N THR A 186 -10.44 -0.09 31.41
CA THR A 186 -11.63 -0.58 30.68
C THR A 186 -12.37 0.53 29.93
N GLU A 187 -11.79 1.72 29.84
CA GLU A 187 -12.49 2.94 29.39
C GLU A 187 -13.15 2.78 28.01
N LYS A 188 -14.42 3.20 27.95
CA LYS A 188 -15.31 3.27 26.78
C LYS A 188 -14.80 4.19 25.64
N SER A 189 -13.66 4.86 25.82
CA SER A 189 -13.07 5.78 24.84
C SER A 189 -12.31 5.00 23.77
N GLU A 190 -12.82 5.00 22.54
CA GLU A 190 -12.14 4.43 21.36
C GLU A 190 -10.96 5.29 20.85
N LEU A 191 -10.64 6.39 21.54
CA LEU A 191 -9.49 7.24 21.21
C LEU A 191 -8.22 6.70 21.87
N LEU A 192 -7.12 6.79 21.13
CA LEU A 192 -5.83 6.41 21.66
C LEU A 192 -5.38 7.43 22.72
N THR A 193 -4.83 6.95 23.83
CA THR A 193 -4.26 7.80 24.90
C THR A 193 -2.74 7.97 24.76
N GLN A 194 -2.10 7.11 23.97
CA GLN A 194 -0.66 7.13 23.70
C GLN A 194 -0.40 6.97 22.19
N PRO A 195 0.79 7.37 21.71
CA PRO A 195 1.19 7.14 20.32
C PRO A 195 1.10 5.65 19.97
N PHE A 196 0.51 5.36 18.82
CA PHE A 196 0.39 3.99 18.31
C PHE A 196 0.93 3.94 16.89
N LEU A 197 1.88 3.03 16.65
CA LEU A 197 2.45 2.81 15.32
C LEU A 197 1.84 1.57 14.69
N HIS A 198 1.26 1.73 13.50
CA HIS A 198 0.83 0.61 12.68
C HIS A 198 1.66 0.59 11.39
N ILE A 199 2.46 -0.46 11.19
CA ILE A 199 3.24 -0.68 9.97
C ILE A 199 2.57 -1.75 9.12
N SER A 200 2.20 -1.42 7.89
CA SER A 200 1.80 -2.41 6.90
C SER A 200 2.96 -2.69 5.95
N VAL A 201 3.46 -3.93 5.94
CA VAL A 201 4.56 -4.37 5.08
C VAL A 201 4.00 -4.85 3.75
N HIS A 202 4.47 -4.24 2.66
CA HIS A 202 4.07 -4.54 1.30
C HIS A 202 5.26 -4.74 0.38
N SER A 203 5.04 -5.50 -0.68
CA SER A 203 5.95 -5.60 -1.81
C SER A 203 5.56 -4.70 -2.97
N ALA A 204 6.51 -3.88 -3.41
CA ALA A 204 6.42 -3.13 -4.65
C ALA A 204 7.17 -3.83 -5.80
N ARG A 205 6.70 -3.59 -7.03
CA ARG A 205 7.50 -3.85 -8.24
C ARG A 205 8.53 -2.75 -8.42
N ASN A 206 9.65 -3.07 -9.07
CA ASN A 206 10.59 -2.07 -9.53
C ASN A 206 9.89 -1.23 -10.60
N HIS A 207 9.86 0.08 -10.41
CA HIS A 207 9.25 1.02 -11.34
C HIS A 207 10.06 2.32 -11.33
N PRO A 208 10.37 2.92 -12.49
CA PRO A 208 11.19 4.14 -12.55
C PRO A 208 10.62 5.32 -11.74
N GLN A 209 9.30 5.41 -11.65
CA GLN A 209 8.62 6.48 -10.89
C GLN A 209 8.59 6.25 -9.37
N ASN A 210 9.11 5.13 -8.85
CA ASN A 210 9.17 4.92 -7.41
C ASN A 210 10.19 5.87 -6.77
N LYS A 211 9.87 6.44 -5.60
CA LYS A 211 10.73 7.38 -4.85
C LYS A 211 11.81 6.69 -4.01
N GLY A 212 12.39 5.61 -4.53
CA GLY A 212 13.40 4.81 -3.85
C GLY A 212 13.07 3.32 -3.85
N ASP A 213 13.90 2.57 -3.16
CA ASP A 213 13.82 1.11 -3.03
C ASP A 213 12.94 0.69 -1.84
N PHE A 214 12.81 1.57 -0.86
CA PHE A 214 11.83 1.52 0.22
C PHE A 214 10.95 2.77 0.11
N ILE A 215 9.63 2.57 0.10
CA ILE A 215 8.70 3.68 -0.15
C ILE A 215 7.70 3.75 1.00
N ILE A 216 7.64 4.91 1.63
CA ILE A 216 6.71 5.21 2.72
C ILE A 216 5.47 5.85 2.10
N ALA A 217 4.38 5.09 2.04
CA ALA A 217 3.11 5.49 1.46
C ALA A 217 2.38 6.44 2.43
N ASN A 218 2.68 7.74 2.34
CA ASN A 218 2.07 8.77 3.19
C ASN A 218 1.59 9.99 2.39
N GLY A 219 1.03 9.81 1.20
CA GLY A 219 0.46 10.90 0.40
C GLY A 219 -0.89 11.38 0.93
N LEU A 220 -1.27 12.62 0.61
CA LEU A 220 -2.61 13.14 0.84
C LEU A 220 -3.67 12.38 0.05
N ILE A 221 -4.70 11.93 0.76
CA ILE A 221 -5.92 11.35 0.21
C ILE A 221 -7.07 12.17 0.75
N LYS A 222 -7.75 12.92 -0.14
CA LYS A 222 -8.79 13.89 0.26
C LYS A 222 -8.29 14.87 1.33
N ARG A 223 -7.13 15.50 1.08
CA ARG A 223 -6.46 16.48 1.96
C ARG A 223 -6.05 15.93 3.35
N LYS A 224 -5.97 14.61 3.53
CA LYS A 224 -5.62 13.96 4.80
C LYS A 224 -4.56 12.88 4.60
N MET A 225 -3.74 12.62 5.62
CA MET A 225 -2.64 11.64 5.57
C MET A 225 -2.78 10.55 6.65
N PRO A 226 -2.45 9.29 6.34
CA PRO A 226 -2.54 8.17 7.30
C PRO A 226 -1.54 8.30 8.45
N CYS A 227 -0.45 9.05 8.27
CA CYS A 227 0.54 9.36 9.30
C CYS A 227 0.86 10.87 9.33
N HIS A 228 1.27 11.38 10.48
CA HIS A 228 1.79 12.74 10.56
C HIS A 228 3.07 12.87 9.70
N PRO A 229 3.22 13.90 8.83
CA PRO A 229 4.34 13.97 7.89
C PRO A 229 5.72 14.00 8.57
N THR A 230 5.84 14.67 9.73
CA THR A 230 7.05 14.63 10.57
C THR A 230 7.43 13.21 11.04
N VAL A 231 6.45 12.36 11.37
CA VAL A 231 6.70 10.96 11.76
C VAL A 231 7.08 10.13 10.54
N ALA A 232 6.41 10.32 9.40
CA ALA A 232 6.77 9.64 8.16
C ALA A 232 8.20 10.00 7.70
N ARG A 233 8.63 11.26 7.90
CA ARG A 233 10.01 11.70 7.64
C ARG A 233 11.00 11.11 8.62
N TRP A 234 10.69 11.10 9.92
CA TRP A 234 11.51 10.39 10.90
C TRP A 234 11.68 8.91 10.53
N PHE A 235 10.59 8.23 10.16
CA PHE A 235 10.64 6.83 9.75
C PHE A 235 11.51 6.65 8.50
N CYS A 236 11.38 7.54 7.51
CA CYS A 236 12.21 7.54 6.30
C CYS A 236 13.70 7.72 6.59
N GLN A 237 14.05 8.61 7.51
CA GLN A 237 15.42 8.82 7.94
C GLN A 237 15.98 7.57 8.60
N ARG A 238 15.21 6.95 9.50
CA ARG A 238 15.58 5.69 10.17
C ARG A 238 15.78 4.54 9.19
N VAL A 239 14.94 4.40 8.16
CA VAL A 239 15.17 3.39 7.11
C VAL A 239 16.48 3.66 6.37
N ASN A 240 16.78 4.91 6.00
CA ASN A 240 18.03 5.26 5.32
C ASN A 240 19.28 5.05 6.22
N GLU A 241 19.18 5.33 7.51
CA GLU A 241 20.22 5.02 8.51
C GLU A 241 20.50 3.52 8.54
N LYS A 242 19.45 2.70 8.65
CA LYS A 242 19.57 1.24 8.66
C LYS A 242 20.07 0.66 7.34
N ILE A 243 19.72 1.24 6.20
CA ILE A 243 20.32 0.87 4.91
C ILE A 243 21.84 1.08 4.93
N ARG A 244 22.32 2.19 5.49
CA ARG A 244 23.75 2.49 5.63
C ARG A 244 24.44 1.54 6.60
N GLU A 245 23.90 1.36 7.80
CA GLU A 245 24.44 0.47 8.84
C GLU A 245 24.56 -0.99 8.35
N HIS A 246 23.56 -1.48 7.63
CA HIS A 246 23.57 -2.83 7.06
C HIS A 246 24.20 -2.92 5.67
N ASN A 247 24.77 -1.81 5.15
CA ASN A 247 25.43 -1.74 3.86
C ASN A 247 24.59 -2.32 2.70
N LEU A 248 23.29 -2.00 2.66
CA LEU A 248 22.39 -2.56 1.64
C LEU A 248 22.58 -1.84 0.31
N LYS A 249 23.07 -2.55 -0.71
CA LYS A 249 23.51 -1.98 -1.98
C LYS A 249 22.88 -2.69 -3.18
N LYS A 250 22.70 -1.96 -4.27
CA LYS A 250 22.40 -2.46 -5.61
C LYS A 250 23.43 -1.91 -6.59
N ASN A 251 24.16 -2.81 -7.26
CA ASN A 251 25.22 -2.45 -8.21
C ASN A 251 26.22 -1.45 -7.58
N GLY A 252 26.69 -1.74 -6.37
CA GLY A 252 27.63 -0.90 -5.62
C GLY A 252 27.05 0.36 -4.96
N LYS A 253 25.87 0.84 -5.38
CA LYS A 253 25.21 2.02 -4.80
C LYS A 253 24.28 1.62 -3.66
N LEU A 254 24.26 2.40 -2.58
CA LEU A 254 23.32 2.17 -1.47
C LEU A 254 21.88 2.24 -1.98
N PHE A 255 21.03 1.36 -1.45
CA PHE A 255 19.60 1.51 -1.58
C PHE A 255 19.13 2.81 -0.92
N SER A 256 17.92 3.25 -1.27
CA SER A 256 17.34 4.47 -0.71
C SER A 256 15.91 4.27 -0.25
N ALA A 257 15.52 5.04 0.76
CA ALA A 257 14.14 5.18 1.19
C ALA A 257 13.62 6.58 0.88
N GLY A 258 12.36 6.67 0.45
CA GLY A 258 11.67 7.92 0.21
C GLY A 258 10.19 7.86 0.57
N ILE A 259 9.58 9.05 0.66
CA ILE A 259 8.16 9.20 0.96
C ILE A 259 7.43 9.45 -0.35
N ALA A 260 6.40 8.66 -0.62
CA ALA A 260 5.55 8.90 -1.78
C ALA A 260 4.73 10.17 -1.59
N ILE A 261 4.73 11.05 -2.59
CA ILE A 261 3.94 12.27 -2.59
C ILE A 261 2.54 12.03 -3.18
N GLU A 262 1.71 13.06 -3.15
CA GLU A 262 0.34 13.01 -3.62
C GLU A 262 0.25 12.70 -5.11
N GLY A 263 -0.70 11.83 -5.50
CA GLY A 263 -0.90 11.42 -6.89
C GLY A 263 0.05 10.33 -7.38
N GLU A 264 1.07 9.96 -6.60
CA GLU A 264 1.95 8.86 -6.96
C GLU A 264 1.28 7.49 -6.80
N ARG A 265 1.76 6.52 -7.58
CA ARG A 265 1.26 5.15 -7.62
C ARG A 265 1.17 4.48 -6.24
N LEU A 266 2.08 4.85 -5.34
CA LEU A 266 2.22 4.29 -4.00
C LEU A 266 1.99 5.37 -2.92
N SER A 267 1.03 6.27 -3.12
CA SER A 267 0.71 7.32 -2.13
C SER A 267 -0.01 6.79 -0.87
N GLY A 268 -0.34 5.51 -0.81
CA GLY A 268 -1.06 4.87 0.30
C GLY A 268 -2.56 4.66 0.05
N ALA A 269 -3.24 4.05 1.02
CA ALA A 269 -4.63 3.65 0.89
C ALA A 269 -5.60 4.52 1.71
N SER A 270 -6.75 4.86 1.12
CA SER A 270 -7.78 5.71 1.75
C SER A 270 -8.33 5.13 3.06
N ILE A 271 -8.28 3.79 3.20
CA ILE A 271 -8.78 3.12 4.40
C ILE A 271 -7.92 3.44 5.63
N ASN A 272 -6.62 3.64 5.45
CA ASN A 272 -5.70 3.98 6.53
C ASN A 272 -5.97 5.40 7.05
N VAL A 273 -6.31 6.32 6.15
CA VAL A 273 -6.81 7.66 6.49
C VAL A 273 -8.14 7.59 7.24
N ALA A 274 -9.05 6.72 6.81
CA ALA A 274 -10.35 6.54 7.48
C ALA A 274 -10.22 5.97 8.91
N ARG A 275 -9.20 5.14 9.20
CA ARG A 275 -8.94 4.69 10.58
C ARG A 275 -8.51 5.85 11.48
N ARG A 276 -7.64 6.73 10.97
CA ARG A 276 -7.13 7.89 11.71
C ARG A 276 -8.19 8.95 11.98
N PHE A 277 -8.92 9.36 10.94
CA PHE A 277 -9.86 10.49 10.99
C PHE A 277 -11.33 10.09 11.13
N GLY A 278 -11.64 8.80 11.04
CA GLY A 278 -13.01 8.29 11.07
C GLY A 278 -13.70 8.34 9.71
N SER A 279 -14.89 7.73 9.67
CA SER A 279 -15.82 7.73 8.55
C SER A 279 -17.26 7.62 9.07
N LYS A 280 -18.26 7.69 8.18
CA LYS A 280 -19.67 7.44 8.54
C LYS A 280 -19.93 6.10 9.25
N LYS A 281 -19.01 5.12 9.14
CA LYS A 281 -19.17 3.77 9.70
C LYS A 281 -18.11 3.36 10.71
N THR A 282 -17.06 4.15 10.85
CA THR A 282 -15.91 3.81 11.68
C THR A 282 -15.52 5.03 12.49
N LYS A 283 -15.64 4.93 13.82
CA LYS A 283 -15.11 5.97 14.71
C LYS A 283 -13.60 6.12 14.50
N LYS A 284 -13.12 7.36 14.64
CA LYS A 284 -11.71 7.73 14.47
C LYS A 284 -10.85 7.20 15.62
N LEU A 285 -9.60 6.80 15.33
CA LEU A 285 -8.57 6.49 16.35
C LEU A 285 -7.84 7.76 16.84
N GLY A 286 -7.89 8.84 16.06
CA GLY A 286 -7.34 10.14 16.43
C GLY A 286 -5.90 10.37 15.97
N HIS A 287 -5.36 11.52 16.35
CA HIS A 287 -4.08 12.03 15.83
C HIS A 287 -2.86 11.25 16.30
N LEU A 288 -2.97 10.49 17.42
CA LEU A 288 -1.92 9.62 17.98
C LEU A 288 -1.74 8.31 17.20
N TYR A 289 -2.71 7.94 16.35
CA TYR A 289 -2.57 6.82 15.44
C TYR A 289 -1.68 7.21 14.24
N GLN A 290 -0.55 6.51 14.08
CA GLN A 290 0.37 6.67 12.95
C GLN A 290 0.37 5.40 12.10
N HIS A 291 -0.07 5.50 10.85
CA HIS A 291 -0.01 4.38 9.92
C HIS A 291 1.05 4.57 8.84
N ILE A 292 2.04 3.68 8.81
CA ILE A 292 3.09 3.63 7.79
C ILE A 292 2.83 2.42 6.90
N GLN A 293 2.52 2.65 5.64
CA GLN A 293 2.57 1.60 4.62
C GLN A 293 3.99 1.59 4.03
N LEU A 294 4.75 0.54 4.32
CA LEU A 294 6.12 0.36 3.86
C LEU A 294 6.13 -0.56 2.65
N GLU A 295 6.44 -0.01 1.49
CA GLU A 295 6.54 -0.71 0.22
C GLU A 295 8.01 -1.01 -0.09
N ILE A 296 8.38 -2.30 -0.07
CA ILE A 296 9.74 -2.76 -0.32
C ILE A 296 9.83 -3.25 -1.77
N THR A 297 10.68 -2.62 -2.57
CA THR A 297 10.83 -2.94 -3.99
C THR A 297 11.38 -4.36 -4.21
N ARG A 298 11.24 -4.83 -5.45
CA ARG A 298 11.69 -6.18 -5.81
C ARG A 298 13.20 -6.31 -5.81
N SER A 299 13.95 -5.26 -6.16
CA SER A 299 15.41 -5.25 -6.12
C SER A 299 15.93 -5.64 -4.74
N VAL A 300 15.41 -5.01 -3.68
CA VAL A 300 15.82 -5.28 -2.30
C VAL A 300 15.52 -6.73 -1.92
N ARG A 301 14.27 -7.18 -2.11
CA ARG A 301 13.80 -8.48 -1.61
C ARG A 301 14.39 -9.69 -2.33
N VAL A 302 14.91 -9.51 -3.55
CA VAL A 302 15.60 -10.59 -4.28
C VAL A 302 17.03 -10.73 -3.79
N GLN A 303 17.66 -9.63 -3.41
CA GLN A 303 19.06 -9.59 -3.04
C GLN A 303 19.29 -9.86 -1.55
N TYR A 304 18.36 -9.44 -0.69
CA TYR A 304 18.47 -9.56 0.75
C TYR A 304 17.38 -10.47 1.32
N PRO A 305 17.74 -11.38 2.23
CA PRO A 305 16.81 -12.31 2.85
C PRO A 305 15.84 -11.59 3.81
N ALA A 306 14.72 -12.25 4.15
CA ALA A 306 13.65 -11.65 4.94
C ALA A 306 14.10 -11.28 6.36
N GLU A 307 15.08 -11.99 6.89
CA GLU A 307 15.71 -11.82 8.20
C GLU A 307 16.36 -10.46 8.34
N ILE A 308 17.10 -10.00 7.32
CA ILE A 308 17.72 -8.68 7.34
C ILE A 308 16.64 -7.59 7.31
N MET A 309 15.62 -7.75 6.46
CA MET A 309 14.52 -6.78 6.37
C MET A 309 13.67 -6.73 7.64
N GLY A 310 13.39 -7.89 8.22
CA GLY A 310 12.67 -8.04 9.49
C GLY A 310 13.45 -7.41 10.65
N LYS A 311 14.77 -7.62 10.70
CA LYS A 311 15.67 -6.99 11.67
C LYS A 311 15.63 -5.46 11.56
N ILE A 312 15.81 -4.91 10.36
CA ILE A 312 15.76 -3.46 10.13
C ILE A 312 14.44 -2.86 10.60
N ILE A 313 13.30 -3.44 10.22
CA ILE A 313 11.99 -2.92 10.63
C ILE A 313 11.82 -3.07 12.15
N GLY A 314 12.24 -4.19 12.74
CA GLY A 314 12.19 -4.43 14.18
C GLY A 314 12.99 -3.40 14.98
N GLU A 315 14.18 -3.04 14.52
CA GLU A 315 15.02 -1.99 15.13
C GLU A 315 14.37 -0.61 15.06
N ILE A 316 13.84 -0.22 13.89
CA ILE A 316 13.12 1.07 13.73
C ILE A 316 11.89 1.13 14.64
N VAL A 317 11.17 0.02 14.78
CA VAL A 317 10.04 -0.08 15.69
C VAL A 317 10.47 0.09 17.15
N ASN A 318 11.59 -0.53 17.55
CA ASN A 318 12.13 -0.34 18.89
C ASN A 318 12.53 1.11 19.14
N ASP A 319 13.15 1.79 18.16
CA ASP A 319 13.46 3.22 18.23
C ASP A 319 12.20 4.06 18.41
N PHE A 320 11.10 3.73 17.70
CA PHE A 320 9.82 4.41 17.89
C PHE A 320 9.36 4.36 19.35
N THR A 321 9.47 3.20 20.00
CA THR A 321 9.04 3.06 21.40
C THR A 321 9.88 3.86 22.39
N LYS A 322 11.16 4.09 22.08
CA LYS A 322 12.07 4.90 22.89
C LYS A 322 11.78 6.40 22.71
N ILE A 323 11.60 6.84 21.47
CA ILE A 323 11.41 8.26 21.13
C ILE A 323 9.98 8.73 21.47
N PHE A 324 8.97 7.92 21.16
CA PHE A 324 7.55 8.27 21.29
C PHE A 324 6.87 7.54 22.46
N LEU A 325 7.58 7.40 23.58
CA LEU A 325 7.15 6.63 24.75
C LEU A 325 5.82 7.12 25.36
N SER A 326 5.57 8.43 25.30
CA SER A 326 4.38 9.07 25.86
C SER A 326 3.78 10.09 24.89
N ARG A 327 2.53 10.47 25.16
CA ARG A 327 1.83 11.54 24.42
C ARG A 327 2.62 12.85 24.43
N GLN A 328 3.11 13.26 25.60
CA GLN A 328 3.88 14.50 25.76
C GLN A 328 5.18 14.48 24.94
N LYS A 329 5.93 13.36 24.96
CA LYS A 329 7.15 13.20 24.16
C LYS A 329 6.85 13.25 22.66
N TYR A 330 5.78 12.61 22.23
CA TYR A 330 5.31 12.68 20.85
C TYR A 330 4.92 14.09 20.43
N GLU A 331 4.09 14.78 21.21
CA GLU A 331 3.66 16.14 20.90
C GLU A 331 4.84 17.11 20.90
N LYS A 332 5.77 17.00 21.86
CA LYS A 332 7.03 17.75 21.89
C LYS A 332 7.85 17.51 20.63
N TYR A 333 8.06 16.25 20.23
CA TYR A 333 8.81 15.90 19.03
C TYR A 333 8.17 16.50 17.77
N ILE A 334 6.84 16.36 17.63
CA ILE A 334 6.11 16.96 16.52
C ILE A 334 6.27 18.48 16.51
N LYS A 335 6.21 19.15 17.66
CA LYS A 335 6.37 20.61 17.76
C LYS A 335 7.77 21.05 17.34
N THR A 336 8.81 20.39 17.83
CA THR A 336 10.21 20.82 17.63
C THR A 336 10.81 20.41 16.30
N HIS A 337 10.34 19.34 15.67
CA HIS A 337 10.93 18.81 14.43
C HIS A 337 10.08 19.11 13.19
N LYS A 338 8.97 19.83 13.31
CA LYS A 338 8.10 20.16 12.17
C LYS A 338 8.82 21.10 11.20
N THR A 339 8.73 20.80 9.92
CA THR A 339 9.27 21.65 8.84
C THR A 339 8.18 22.45 8.14
N ALA A 340 8.58 23.44 7.34
CA ALA A 340 7.65 24.18 6.46
C ALA A 340 6.90 23.25 5.49
N ILE A 341 7.58 22.23 4.95
CA ILE A 341 6.95 21.20 4.10
C ILE A 341 5.92 20.41 4.90
N ASP A 342 6.21 20.03 6.14
CA ASP A 342 5.25 19.34 7.00
C ASP A 342 4.00 20.20 7.24
N ASN A 343 4.16 21.51 7.54
CA ASN A 343 3.06 22.46 7.70
C ASN A 343 2.20 22.57 6.43
N TYR A 344 2.86 22.70 5.27
CA TYR A 344 2.20 22.80 3.98
C TYR A 344 1.33 21.56 3.70
N ARG A 345 1.86 20.36 3.98
CA ARG A 345 1.12 19.10 3.83
C ARG A 345 0.00 18.96 4.84
N LEU A 346 0.19 19.39 6.08
CA LEU A 346 -0.85 19.40 7.13
C LEU A 346 -2.02 20.32 6.79
N ALA A 347 -1.77 21.42 6.08
CA ALA A 347 -2.81 22.29 5.52
C ALA A 347 -3.58 21.65 4.35
N GLY A 348 -3.25 20.40 3.99
CA GLY A 348 -3.88 19.67 2.90
C GLY A 348 -3.40 20.09 1.51
N LYS A 349 -2.28 20.84 1.43
CA LYS A 349 -1.71 21.32 0.18
C LYS A 349 -0.71 20.29 -0.39
N ILE A 350 -0.71 20.13 -1.71
CA ILE A 350 0.09 19.14 -2.44
C ILE A 350 1.47 19.72 -2.77
N HIS A 351 2.53 19.02 -2.38
CA HIS A 351 3.90 19.45 -2.66
C HIS A 351 4.43 18.75 -3.92
N THR A 352 4.41 19.43 -5.06
CA THR A 352 5.11 18.99 -6.28
C THR A 352 6.41 19.78 -6.41
N LYS A 353 7.56 19.10 -6.46
CA LYS A 353 8.79 19.73 -6.96
C LYS A 353 8.53 20.10 -8.42
N LYS A 354 8.61 21.39 -8.75
CA LYS A 354 8.60 21.91 -10.12
C LYS A 354 9.48 21.00 -10.99
N ILE A 355 8.88 20.28 -11.93
CA ILE A 355 9.63 19.63 -13.00
C ILE A 355 10.02 20.76 -13.94
N LYS A 356 11.30 21.13 -13.93
CA LYS A 356 11.87 22.03 -14.93
C LYS A 356 11.75 21.37 -16.30
N TYR A 357 11.17 22.07 -17.27
CA TYR A 357 11.75 22.15 -18.61
C TYR A 357 11.73 23.62 -19.04
N SER A 358 12.94 24.11 -19.32
CA SER A 358 13.35 25.38 -19.95
C SER A 358 12.51 26.63 -19.68
N GLN A 359 13.11 27.50 -18.84
CA GLN A 359 12.92 28.94 -18.72
C GLN A 359 11.59 29.44 -18.10
N ILE A 360 11.73 29.87 -16.84
CA ILE A 360 10.88 30.78 -16.04
C ILE A 360 9.36 30.64 -16.27
N ILE A 361 8.74 29.87 -15.37
CA ILE A 361 7.28 29.85 -15.19
C ILE A 361 6.93 30.95 -14.16
N PRO A 362 6.10 31.96 -14.51
CA PRO A 362 5.64 32.99 -13.59
C PRO A 362 4.96 32.40 -12.34
N GLU A 363 4.93 33.15 -11.23
CA GLU A 363 4.45 32.66 -9.92
C GLU A 363 2.99 32.17 -9.87
N ASN A 364 2.21 32.40 -10.93
CA ASN A 364 0.76 32.21 -10.95
C ASN A 364 0.27 31.12 -11.94
N GLU A 365 1.16 30.30 -12.50
CA GLU A 365 0.81 29.30 -13.53
C GLU A 365 0.90 27.84 -13.05
N ILE A 366 -0.09 27.01 -13.41
CA ILE A 366 -0.20 25.58 -13.05
C ILE A 366 0.18 24.68 -14.24
N ALA A 367 1.09 23.74 -14.02
CA ALA A 367 1.45 22.73 -15.02
C ALA A 367 0.38 21.61 -15.13
N ILE A 368 0.01 21.25 -16.35
CA ILE A 368 -0.94 20.17 -16.65
C ILE A 368 -0.23 18.82 -16.80
N SER A 369 -0.80 17.76 -16.22
CA SER A 369 -0.37 16.38 -16.53
C SER A 369 -0.61 15.99 -18.00
N TRP A 370 0.19 15.05 -18.52
CA TRP A 370 0.03 14.54 -19.90
C TRP A 370 -1.38 14.03 -20.21
N LEU A 371 -2.07 13.46 -19.21
CA LEU A 371 -3.43 12.94 -19.35
C LEU A 371 -4.44 14.04 -19.71
N TYR A 372 -4.32 15.19 -19.05
CA TYR A 372 -5.17 16.35 -19.30
C TYR A 372 -4.77 17.08 -20.59
N ARG A 373 -3.48 17.13 -20.95
CA ARG A 373 -3.03 17.65 -22.26
C ARG A 373 -3.73 16.93 -23.42
N ASN A 374 -3.77 15.60 -23.38
CA ASN A 374 -4.50 14.82 -24.38
C ASN A 374 -6.00 15.10 -24.38
N ALA A 375 -6.62 15.23 -23.19
CA ALA A 375 -8.04 15.54 -23.08
C ALA A 375 -8.39 16.93 -23.63
N PHE A 376 -7.45 17.88 -23.59
CA PHE A 376 -7.60 19.25 -24.09
C PHE A 376 -7.00 19.46 -25.50
N GLY A 377 -6.58 18.39 -26.20
CA GLY A 377 -6.04 18.49 -27.56
C GLY A 377 -4.71 19.25 -27.68
N VAL A 378 -3.96 19.40 -26.57
CA VAL A 378 -2.69 20.12 -26.51
C VAL A 378 -1.60 19.28 -27.18
N LYS A 379 -1.05 19.79 -28.29
CA LYS A 379 0.00 19.13 -29.07
C LYS A 379 1.38 19.36 -28.47
N ILE A 380 2.35 18.59 -28.95
CA ILE A 380 3.77 18.82 -28.66
C ILE A 380 4.12 20.22 -29.22
N ASN A 381 4.75 21.06 -28.40
CA ASN A 381 5.08 22.49 -28.63
C ASN A 381 3.96 23.52 -28.41
N ASP A 382 2.76 23.11 -28.01
CA ASP A 382 1.74 24.06 -27.56
C ASP A 382 2.08 24.63 -26.18
N ILE A 383 1.94 25.95 -26.05
CA ILE A 383 2.15 26.67 -24.78
C ILE A 383 0.80 26.75 -24.07
N VAL A 384 0.73 26.25 -22.84
CA VAL A 384 -0.50 26.22 -22.06
C VAL A 384 -0.33 27.04 -20.80
N LYS A 385 -1.20 28.03 -20.59
CA LYS A 385 -1.25 28.84 -19.37
C LYS A 385 -2.52 28.50 -18.60
N ILE A 386 -2.40 28.21 -17.31
CA ILE A 386 -3.54 28.02 -16.41
C ILE A 386 -3.32 28.78 -15.14
N ASN A 387 -4.34 29.53 -14.71
CA ASN A 387 -4.45 30.02 -13.34
C ASN A 387 -5.78 29.55 -12.72
N HIS A 388 -6.12 30.07 -11.54
CA HIS A 388 -7.34 29.68 -10.82
C HIS A 388 -8.65 30.10 -11.53
N GLU A 389 -8.58 30.95 -12.56
CA GLU A 389 -9.73 31.59 -13.20
C GLU A 389 -9.84 31.26 -14.70
N ASN A 390 -8.71 31.04 -15.38
CA ASN A 390 -8.61 30.94 -16.84
C ASN A 390 -7.76 29.75 -17.29
N PHE A 391 -8.13 29.18 -18.44
CA PHE A 391 -7.40 28.14 -19.16
C PHE A 391 -7.09 28.63 -20.57
N PHE A 392 -5.82 28.68 -20.94
CA PHE A 392 -5.36 29.25 -22.21
C PHE A 392 -4.38 28.32 -22.93
N VAL A 393 -4.56 28.12 -24.23
CA VAL A 393 -3.67 27.30 -25.08
C VAL A 393 -3.25 28.11 -26.30
N ARG A 394 -1.95 28.42 -26.42
CA ARG A 394 -1.35 28.99 -27.63
C ARG A 394 -0.80 27.85 -28.48
N LYS A 395 -1.45 27.62 -29.63
CA LYS A 395 -1.00 26.64 -30.62
C LYS A 395 0.34 27.08 -31.21
N GLY A 396 1.31 26.17 -31.27
CA GLY A 396 2.74 26.48 -31.51
C GLY A 396 3.14 27.15 -32.83
N PHE A 397 2.20 27.65 -33.65
CA PHE A 397 2.51 28.25 -34.96
C PHE A 397 1.64 29.46 -35.37
N GLN A 398 0.86 30.06 -34.47
CA GLN A 398 0.09 31.27 -34.78
C GLN A 398 0.55 32.47 -33.93
N LYS A 399 0.86 33.59 -34.61
CA LYS A 399 1.23 34.87 -33.97
C LYS A 399 0.10 35.40 -33.08
N ASN A 400 -1.15 35.16 -33.46
CA ASN A 400 -2.33 35.59 -32.71
C ASN A 400 -2.94 34.45 -31.90
N PRO A 401 -3.20 34.65 -30.60
CA PRO A 401 -3.77 33.63 -29.72
C PRO A 401 -5.29 33.50 -29.90
N GLU A 402 -5.81 32.27 -29.97
CA GLU A 402 -7.24 32.01 -29.76
C GLU A 402 -7.51 31.97 -28.24
N VAL A 403 -8.36 32.88 -27.76
CA VAL A 403 -8.82 32.88 -26.37
C VAL A 403 -10.02 31.93 -26.26
N LEU A 404 -9.82 30.78 -25.63
CA LEU A 404 -10.91 29.90 -25.26
C LEU A 404 -11.39 30.26 -23.85
N PHE A 405 -12.50 31.00 -23.77
CA PHE A 405 -13.16 31.24 -22.49
C PHE A 405 -13.86 29.96 -22.01
N LEU A 406 -13.53 29.50 -20.81
CA LEU A 406 -14.43 28.66 -20.04
C LEU A 406 -15.50 29.57 -19.43
N HIS A 407 -16.49 29.98 -20.22
CA HIS A 407 -17.66 30.66 -19.65
C HIS A 407 -18.38 29.70 -18.69
N SER A 408 -18.26 30.01 -17.40
CA SER A 408 -18.90 29.32 -16.28
C SER A 408 -20.41 29.60 -16.19
N SER A 409 -21.14 29.41 -17.29
CA SER A 409 -22.61 29.50 -17.26
C SER A 409 -23.34 28.62 -18.29
N ARG A 410 -22.64 27.84 -19.12
CA ARG A 410 -23.27 26.74 -19.86
C ARG A 410 -22.67 25.41 -19.42
N LYS A 411 -23.54 24.49 -19.02
CA LYS A 411 -23.22 23.07 -18.80
C LYS A 411 -22.60 22.50 -20.07
N VAL A 412 -21.29 22.65 -20.25
CA VAL A 412 -20.56 21.87 -21.23
C VAL A 412 -20.61 20.44 -20.72
N LYS A 413 -21.43 19.61 -21.38
CA LYS A 413 -21.39 18.15 -21.20
C LYS A 413 -19.96 17.72 -21.52
N ILE A 414 -19.18 17.48 -20.48
CA ILE A 414 -17.94 16.72 -20.58
C ILE A 414 -18.30 15.42 -21.34
N PRO A 415 -17.75 15.19 -22.54
CA PRO A 415 -18.03 13.96 -23.28
C PRO A 415 -17.71 12.76 -22.40
N ALA A 416 -18.54 11.71 -22.49
CA ALA A 416 -18.63 10.54 -21.62
C ALA A 416 -17.37 9.64 -21.51
N ILE A 417 -16.17 10.19 -21.69
CA ILE A 417 -14.88 9.50 -21.65
C ILE A 417 -14.38 9.35 -20.19
N ILE A 418 -14.87 10.15 -19.24
CA ILE A 418 -14.36 10.15 -17.85
C ILE A 418 -14.95 9.02 -16.98
N GLU A 419 -16.10 8.42 -17.33
CA GLU A 419 -16.64 7.29 -16.54
C GLU A 419 -15.83 5.98 -16.67
N LYS A 420 -14.88 5.90 -17.61
CA LYS A 420 -14.02 4.71 -17.76
C LYS A 420 -12.82 4.69 -16.80
N TYR A 421 -12.49 5.80 -16.13
CA TYR A 421 -11.23 5.94 -15.39
C TYR A 421 -11.34 6.49 -13.96
N THR A 422 -12.53 6.65 -13.38
CA THR A 422 -12.72 6.96 -11.94
C THR A 422 -13.00 5.73 -11.07
#